data_AF-A0A1S4BDT7-F1
#
_entry.id   AF-A0A1S4BDT7-F1
#
_cell.length_a   1.000
_cell.length_b   1.000
_cell.length_c   1.000
_cell.angle_alpha   90.00
_cell.angle_beta   90.00
_cell.angle_gamma   90.00
#
_symmetry.space_group_name_H-M   'P 1'
#
loop_
_entity.id
_entity.type
_entity.pdbx_description
1 polymer ?
#
loop_
_entity_poly.entity_id
_entity_poly.type
_entity_poly.pdbx_seq_one_letter_code
_entity_poly.pdbx_strand_id
1 'polypeptide(L)'
;MIILCSSRKKIDSRIKDLGNLKYFLGIATCRSGKGILLCQRKYALELIAELGLSGAKTAITPMELNKRLITVEYDEYCHLDDDPTLTDVRGYQRLIGKLLYLTLTRPDIAYSVQTLSQFMQTPKQYHLEASYIVVKYVKNESG
;
A
#
# COMPACT_ATOMS: atom_id res chain seq x y z
N MET A 1 -7.51 3.78 8.75
CA MET A 1 -7.75 3.37 10.16
C MET A 1 -9.04 2.55 10.20
N ILE A 2 -8.99 1.30 10.67
CA ILE A 2 -10.16 0.39 10.65
C ILE A 2 -10.63 0.15 12.09
N ILE A 3 -11.94 0.26 12.32
CA ILE A 3 -12.60 -0.07 13.60
C ILE A 3 -13.30 -1.41 13.44
N LEU A 4 -12.92 -2.40 14.24
CA LEU A 4 -13.57 -3.71 14.32
C LEU A 4 -14.48 -3.78 15.55
N CYS A 5 -15.70 -4.30 15.36
CA CYS A 5 -16.61 -4.58 16.46
C CYS A 5 -16.13 -5.80 17.25
N SER A 6 -15.99 -5.65 18.58
CA SER A 6 -15.43 -6.70 19.45
C SER A 6 -16.50 -7.71 19.86
N SER A 7 -16.74 -8.73 19.04
CA SER A 7 -17.56 -9.89 19.43
C SER A 7 -16.71 -10.99 20.04
N ARG A 8 -16.83 -11.24 21.35
CA ARG A 8 -16.22 -12.41 22.00
C ARG A 8 -17.04 -13.66 21.67
N LYS A 9 -16.61 -14.46 20.69
CA LYS A 9 -17.04 -15.86 20.57
C LYS A 9 -16.10 -16.74 21.40
N LYS A 10 -16.65 -17.50 22.34
CA LYS A 10 -15.91 -18.47 23.15
C LYS A 10 -15.66 -19.70 22.26
N ILE A 11 -14.42 -19.94 21.88
CA ILE A 11 -14.02 -21.08 21.05
C ILE A 11 -13.52 -22.17 22.01
N ASP A 12 -14.24 -23.28 22.10
CA ASP A 12 -13.81 -24.46 22.86
C ASP A 12 -12.81 -25.28 22.03
N SER A 13 -11.52 -25.13 22.33
CA SER A 13 -10.46 -26.12 22.10
C SER A 13 -9.17 -25.61 22.73
N ARG A 14 -8.12 -26.46 22.81
CA ARG A 14 -6.83 -26.30 23.53
C ARG A 14 -5.96 -25.11 23.09
N ILE A 15 -6.53 -23.95 22.84
CA ILE A 15 -5.85 -22.72 22.42
C ILE A 15 -5.48 -21.94 23.68
N LYS A 16 -4.19 -21.62 23.80
CA LYS A 16 -3.65 -20.85 24.92
C LYS A 16 -4.01 -19.38 24.73
N ASP A 17 -4.76 -18.81 25.67
CA ASP A 17 -5.06 -17.37 25.69
C ASP A 17 -3.78 -16.61 26.08
N LEU A 18 -3.28 -15.78 25.16
CA LEU A 18 -2.13 -14.90 25.38
C LEU A 18 -2.54 -13.51 25.91
N GLY A 19 -3.83 -13.33 26.20
CA GLY A 19 -4.40 -12.07 26.66
C GLY A 19 -4.64 -11.09 25.51
N ASN A 20 -4.69 -9.80 25.85
CA ASN A 20 -5.05 -8.77 24.89
C ASN A 20 -3.94 -8.52 23.86
N LEU A 21 -4.26 -8.73 22.58
CA LEU A 21 -3.39 -8.38 21.45
C LEU A 21 -3.03 -6.89 21.48
N LYS A 22 -1.74 -6.57 21.53
CA LYS A 22 -1.19 -5.19 21.46
C LYS A 22 -0.54 -4.90 20.11
N TYR A 23 0.26 -5.83 19.61
CA TYR A 23 0.96 -5.71 18.33
C TYR A 23 0.98 -7.06 17.62
N PHE A 24 0.72 -7.06 16.32
CA PHE A 24 0.87 -8.23 15.46
C PHE A 24 1.32 -7.81 14.08
N LEU A 25 2.41 -8.42 13.58
CA LEU A 25 2.96 -8.17 12.24
C LEU A 25 3.29 -6.68 11.94
N GLY A 26 3.49 -5.84 12.96
CA GLY A 26 3.70 -4.40 12.77
C GLY A 26 2.40 -3.58 12.72
N ILE A 27 1.25 -4.20 12.97
CA ILE A 27 -0.03 -3.53 13.19
C ILE A 27 -0.24 -3.38 14.71
N ALA A 28 -0.38 -2.13 15.14
CA ALA A 28 -0.75 -1.78 16.50
C ALA A 28 -2.26 -1.96 16.69
N THR A 29 -2.64 -2.58 17.80
CA THR A 29 -4.04 -2.79 18.19
C THR A 29 -4.37 -1.91 19.40
N CYS A 30 -5.25 -0.93 19.24
CA CYS A 30 -5.75 -0.12 20.34
C CYS A 30 -7.19 -0.55 20.66
N ARG A 31 -7.52 -0.77 21.93
CA ARG A 31 -8.87 -1.17 22.35
C ARG A 31 -9.54 -0.03 23.09
N SER A 32 -10.80 0.23 22.76
CA SER A 32 -11.65 1.22 23.41
C SER A 32 -13.03 0.60 23.66
N GLY A 33 -13.85 1.21 24.52
CA GLY A 33 -15.24 0.77 24.74
C GLY A 33 -16.09 0.73 23.47
N LYS A 34 -15.68 1.47 22.42
CA LYS A 34 -16.33 1.48 21.10
C LYS A 34 -15.90 0.34 20.17
N GLY A 35 -14.79 -0.35 20.45
CA GLY A 35 -14.26 -1.39 19.57
C GLY A 35 -12.73 -1.46 19.54
N ILE A 36 -12.21 -2.13 18.52
CA ILE A 36 -10.78 -2.35 18.30
C ILE A 36 -10.33 -1.51 17.12
N LEU A 37 -9.25 -0.75 17.32
CA LEU A 37 -8.60 0.05 16.32
C LEU A 37 -7.33 -0.65 15.83
N LEU A 38 -7.19 -0.77 14.51
CA LEU A 38 -5.95 -1.23 13.88
C LEU A 38 -5.20 -0.04 13.29
N CYS A 39 -3.94 0.13 13.68
CA CYS A 39 -3.08 1.22 13.25
C CYS A 39 -1.75 0.71 12.72
N GLN A 40 -1.37 1.14 11.53
CA GLN A 40 -0.14 0.75 10.85
C GLN A 40 0.75 1.97 10.53
N ARG A 41 0.53 3.10 11.23
CA ARG A 41 1.21 4.38 11.02
C ARG A 41 2.73 4.26 11.04
N LYS A 42 3.29 3.49 11.99
CA LYS A 42 4.74 3.29 12.09
C LYS A 42 5.32 2.72 10.80
N TYR A 43 4.69 1.68 10.25
CA TYR A 43 5.11 1.07 8.99
C TYR A 43 4.98 2.03 7.80
N ALA A 44 3.89 2.82 7.75
CA ALA A 44 3.72 3.82 6.69
C ALA A 44 4.85 4.87 6.70
N LEU A 45 5.24 5.34 7.89
CA LEU A 45 6.34 6.30 8.04
C LEU A 45 7.70 5.68 7.69
N GLU A 46 7.94 4.43 8.08
CA GLU A 46 9.15 3.68 7.70
C GLU A 46 9.24 3.49 6.19
N LEU A 47 8.14 3.12 5.52
CA LEU A 47 8.07 3.00 4.06
C LEU A 47 8.41 4.33 3.35
N ILE A 48 7.87 5.45 3.84
CA ILE A 48 8.16 6.78 3.30
C ILE A 48 9.63 7.15 3.49
N ALA A 49 10.20 6.83 4.65
CA ALA A 49 11.60 7.11 4.97
C ALA A 49 12.57 6.27 4.13
N GLU A 50 12.29 4.98 3.94
CA GLU A 50 13.09 4.08 3.09
C GLU A 50 13.19 4.56 1.64
N LEU A 51 12.14 5.23 1.13
CA LEU A 51 12.10 5.78 -0.22
C LEU A 51 12.67 7.21 -0.30
N GLY A 52 13.13 7.79 0.82
CA GLY A 52 13.61 9.16 0.87
C GLY A 52 12.52 10.22 0.65
N LEU A 53 11.24 9.86 0.78
CA LEU A 53 10.11 10.73 0.48
C LEU A 53 9.59 11.51 1.70
N SER A 54 10.30 11.44 2.83
CA SER A 54 9.94 12.17 4.06
C SER A 54 9.82 13.68 3.83
N GLY A 55 10.65 14.27 2.96
CA GLY A 55 10.59 15.69 2.59
C GLY A 55 9.72 16.02 1.35
N ALA A 56 9.18 15.01 0.66
CA ALA A 56 8.45 15.21 -0.60
C ALA A 56 7.09 15.89 -0.39
N LYS A 57 6.60 16.61 -1.41
CA LYS A 57 5.23 17.15 -1.41
C LYS A 57 4.20 16.01 -1.34
N THR A 58 3.13 16.23 -0.58
CA THR A 58 2.01 15.28 -0.49
C THR A 58 1.20 15.30 -1.79
N ALA A 59 0.61 14.16 -2.13
CA ALA A 59 -0.34 14.05 -3.23
C ALA A 59 -1.77 14.13 -2.68
N ILE A 60 -2.68 14.71 -3.46
CA ILE A 60 -4.10 14.84 -3.09
C ILE A 60 -4.88 13.58 -3.48
N THR A 61 -4.51 12.95 -4.59
CA THR A 61 -5.13 11.70 -5.07
C THR A 61 -4.09 10.58 -5.15
N PRO A 62 -4.48 9.32 -4.87
CA PRO A 62 -3.56 8.19 -4.96
C PRO A 62 -3.22 7.79 -6.40
N MET A 63 -4.05 8.18 -7.37
CA MET A 63 -3.80 7.95 -8.80
C MET A 63 -4.37 9.12 -9.61
N GLU A 64 -3.68 9.49 -10.69
CA GLU A 64 -4.16 10.53 -11.60
C GLU A 64 -5.16 9.92 -12.60
N LEU A 65 -6.32 10.56 -12.76
CA LEU A 65 -7.44 10.02 -13.57
C LEU A 65 -7.12 9.92 -15.07
N ASN A 66 -6.15 10.69 -15.55
CA ASN A 66 -5.87 10.88 -16.99
C ASN A 66 -4.54 10.27 -17.45
N LYS A 67 -3.76 9.64 -16.55
CA LYS A 67 -2.58 8.86 -16.97
C LYS A 67 -3.03 7.46 -17.34
N ARG A 68 -3.02 7.13 -18.64
CA ARG A 68 -3.19 5.75 -19.10
C ARG A 68 -1.94 4.98 -18.69
N LEU A 69 -2.09 3.97 -17.83
CA LEU A 69 -1.05 2.99 -17.57
C LEU A 69 -1.09 2.00 -18.73
N ILE A 70 -0.02 1.96 -19.52
CA ILE A 70 0.02 1.28 -20.82
C ILE A 70 1.00 0.10 -20.75
N THR A 71 0.59 -1.07 -21.25
CA THR A 71 1.43 -2.26 -21.33
C THR A 71 2.52 -2.13 -22.40
N VAL A 72 3.58 -2.91 -22.28
CA VAL A 72 4.64 -2.96 -23.32
C VAL A 72 4.06 -3.41 -24.67
N GLU A 73 3.17 -4.41 -24.66
CA GLU A 73 2.48 -4.92 -25.86
C GLU A 73 1.68 -3.85 -26.61
N TYR A 74 1.06 -2.91 -25.88
CA TYR A 74 0.31 -1.82 -26.49
C TYR A 74 1.24 -0.77 -27.13
N ASP A 75 2.39 -0.49 -26.51
CA ASP A 75 3.40 0.40 -27.10
C ASP A 75 4.02 -0.21 -28.35
N GLU A 76 4.30 -1.52 -28.34
CA GLU A 76 4.77 -2.25 -29.53
C GLU A 76 3.74 -2.20 -30.67
N TYR A 77 2.46 -2.36 -30.35
CA TYR A 77 1.37 -2.27 -31.33
C TYR A 77 1.19 -0.84 -31.89
N CYS A 78 1.38 0.19 -31.06
CA CYS A 78 1.20 1.59 -31.44
C CYS A 78 2.48 2.29 -31.89
N HIS A 79 3.63 1.61 -31.88
CA HIS A 79 4.96 2.19 -32.16
C HIS A 79 5.28 3.42 -31.30
N LEU A 80 4.93 3.36 -30.00
CA LEU A 80 5.25 4.39 -29.02
C LEU A 80 6.58 4.04 -28.33
N ASP A 81 7.49 5.01 -28.20
CA ASP A 81 8.81 4.82 -27.58
C ASP A 81 9.08 5.83 -26.44
N ASP A 82 8.00 6.37 -25.88
CA ASP A 82 8.05 7.48 -24.91
C ASP A 82 8.30 7.01 -23.46
N ASP A 83 8.14 5.72 -23.14
CA ASP A 83 8.28 5.17 -21.78
C ASP A 83 9.09 3.86 -21.75
N PRO A 84 10.36 3.89 -21.34
CA PRO A 84 11.20 2.70 -21.31
C PRO A 84 10.75 1.71 -20.24
N THR A 85 11.01 0.43 -20.49
CA THR A 85 10.84 -0.62 -19.49
C THR A 85 11.79 -0.42 -18.31
N LEU A 86 11.32 -0.76 -17.11
CA LEU A 86 12.07 -0.54 -15.89
C LEU A 86 13.18 -1.58 -15.73
N THR A 87 14.42 -1.14 -15.52
CA THR A 87 15.56 -2.05 -15.30
C THR A 87 15.46 -2.80 -13.97
N ASP A 88 15.02 -2.14 -12.89
CA ASP A 88 14.87 -2.75 -11.56
C ASP A 88 13.43 -3.21 -11.29
N VAL A 89 13.06 -4.33 -11.92
CA VAL A 89 11.75 -4.98 -11.73
C VAL A 89 11.55 -5.42 -10.27
N ARG A 90 12.63 -5.88 -9.59
CA ARG A 90 12.56 -6.38 -8.21
C ARG A 90 12.27 -5.26 -7.23
N GLY A 91 12.87 -4.10 -7.41
CA GLY A 91 12.58 -2.89 -6.62
C GLY A 91 11.10 -2.52 -6.72
N TYR A 92 10.54 -2.53 -7.92
CA TYR A 92 9.11 -2.28 -8.15
C TYR A 92 8.21 -3.31 -7.45
N GLN A 93 8.47 -4.61 -7.65
CA GLN A 93 7.69 -5.68 -6.99
C GLN A 93 7.73 -5.57 -5.46
N ARG A 94 8.91 -5.29 -4.89
CA ARG A 94 9.07 -5.07 -3.45
C ARG A 94 8.25 -3.88 -2.97
N LEU A 95 8.24 -2.79 -3.71
CA LEU A 95 7.45 -1.59 -3.38
C LEU A 95 5.95 -1.88 -3.42
N ILE A 96 5.46 -2.53 -4.48
CA ILE A 96 4.06 -2.92 -4.60
C ILE A 96 3.65 -3.88 -3.47
N GLY A 97 4.50 -4.84 -3.10
CA GLY A 97 4.26 -5.73 -1.97
C GLY A 97 4.10 -4.99 -0.63
N LYS A 98 4.94 -3.97 -0.39
CA LYS A 98 4.82 -3.11 0.80
C LYS A 98 3.53 -2.28 0.79
N LEU A 99 3.16 -1.72 -0.38
CA LEU A 99 1.90 -0.99 -0.54
C LEU A 99 0.68 -1.90 -0.36
N LEU A 100 0.72 -3.12 -0.88
CA LEU A 100 -0.33 -4.12 -0.70
C LEU A 100 -0.50 -4.44 0.79
N TYR A 101 0.58 -4.60 1.54
CA TYR A 101 0.51 -4.78 2.98
C TYR A 101 -0.14 -3.59 3.72
N LEU A 102 0.02 -2.37 3.21
CA LEU A 102 -0.59 -1.18 3.78
C LEU A 102 -2.11 -1.10 3.51
N THR A 103 -2.59 -1.70 2.42
CA THR A 103 -4.04 -1.73 2.09
C THR A 103 -4.89 -2.37 3.19
N LEU A 104 -4.29 -3.23 4.03
CA LEU A 104 -4.93 -3.85 5.19
C LEU A 104 -5.52 -2.83 6.18
N THR A 105 -4.94 -1.64 6.30
CA THR A 105 -5.46 -0.57 7.18
C THR A 105 -5.86 0.71 6.44
N ARG A 106 -5.54 0.78 5.14
CA ARG A 106 -5.77 1.89 4.19
C ARG A 106 -6.49 1.38 2.92
N PRO A 107 -7.79 1.08 2.99
CA PRO A 107 -8.53 0.59 1.81
C PRO A 107 -8.68 1.65 0.71
N ASP A 108 -8.52 2.93 1.05
CA ASP A 108 -8.56 4.09 0.16
C ASP A 108 -7.51 4.03 -0.97
N ILE A 109 -6.35 3.41 -0.75
CA ILE A 109 -5.32 3.20 -1.78
C ILE A 109 -5.45 1.87 -2.52
N ALA A 110 -6.38 0.99 -2.10
CA ALA A 110 -6.43 -0.39 -2.59
C ALA A 110 -6.62 -0.47 -4.11
N TYR A 111 -7.47 0.39 -4.67
CA TYR A 111 -7.70 0.44 -6.11
C TYR A 111 -6.41 0.76 -6.89
N SER A 112 -5.69 1.81 -6.49
CA SER A 112 -4.45 2.23 -7.14
C SER A 112 -3.37 1.15 -7.05
N VAL A 113 -3.22 0.52 -5.88
CA VAL A 113 -2.25 -0.57 -5.67
C VAL A 113 -2.61 -1.80 -6.49
N GLN A 114 -3.90 -2.16 -6.58
CA GLN A 114 -4.36 -3.28 -7.37
C GLN A 114 -4.09 -3.07 -8.87
N THR A 115 -4.34 -1.87 -9.39
CA THR A 115 -4.03 -1.53 -10.78
C THR A 115 -2.53 -1.63 -11.06
N LEU A 116 -1.69 -1.05 -10.20
CA LEU A 116 -0.23 -1.12 -10.33
C LEU A 116 0.31 -2.55 -10.25
N SER A 117 -0.36 -3.42 -9.48
CA SER A 117 -0.01 -4.84 -9.33
C SER A 117 -0.15 -5.64 -10.62
N GLN A 118 -0.91 -5.16 -11.61
CA GLN A 118 -1.06 -5.81 -12.92
C GLN A 118 0.25 -5.78 -13.72
N PHE A 119 1.12 -4.81 -13.47
CA PHE A 119 2.36 -4.58 -14.22
C PHE A 119 3.61 -5.14 -13.52
N MET A 120 3.47 -6.14 -12.65
CA MET A 120 4.60 -6.68 -11.87
C MET A 120 5.62 -7.47 -12.69
N GLN A 121 5.25 -8.00 -13.86
CA GLN A 121 6.15 -8.80 -14.70
C GLN A 121 7.07 -7.91 -15.54
N THR A 122 6.49 -6.88 -16.17
CA THR A 122 7.17 -5.95 -17.07
C THR A 122 6.76 -4.51 -16.74
N PRO A 123 7.21 -3.97 -15.59
CA PRO A 123 6.94 -2.58 -15.24
C PRO A 123 7.69 -1.62 -16.16
N LYS A 124 7.19 -0.39 -16.22
CA LYS A 124 7.76 0.74 -16.97
C LYS A 124 8.03 1.90 -16.03
N GLN A 125 8.71 2.94 -16.50
CA GLN A 125 9.04 4.10 -15.67
C GLN A 125 7.77 4.79 -15.15
N TYR A 126 6.72 4.93 -15.98
CA TYR A 126 5.46 5.52 -15.50
C TYR A 126 4.78 4.71 -14.39
N HIS A 127 4.88 3.38 -14.42
CA HIS A 127 4.34 2.53 -13.35
C HIS A 127 5.04 2.81 -12.01
N LEU A 128 6.37 2.96 -12.04
CA LEU A 128 7.15 3.31 -10.85
C LEU A 128 6.79 4.71 -10.35
N GLU A 129 6.70 5.71 -11.23
CA GLU A 129 6.30 7.06 -10.84
C GLU A 129 4.91 7.11 -10.20
N ALA A 130 3.95 6.39 -10.77
CA ALA A 130 2.61 6.26 -10.22
C ALA A 130 2.62 5.63 -8.81
N SER A 131 3.49 4.64 -8.58
CA SER A 131 3.66 4.07 -7.23
C SER A 131 4.19 5.08 -6.21
N TYR A 132 5.06 6.02 -6.63
CA TYR A 132 5.51 7.11 -5.76
C TYR A 132 4.41 8.13 -5.45
N ILE A 133 3.46 8.35 -6.37
CA ILE A 133 2.27 9.19 -6.09
C ILE A 133 1.44 8.56 -4.97
N VAL A 134 1.22 7.23 -5.01
CA VAL A 134 0.53 6.50 -3.93
C VAL A 134 1.24 6.70 -2.59
N VAL A 135 2.58 6.57 -2.55
CA VAL A 135 3.35 6.80 -1.32
C VAL A 135 3.24 8.25 -0.82
N LYS A 136 3.27 9.23 -1.73
CA LYS A 136 3.07 10.66 -1.40
C LYS A 136 1.65 10.95 -0.88
N TYR A 137 0.65 10.22 -1.35
CA TYR A 137 -0.72 10.31 -0.85
C TYR A 137 -0.83 9.75 0.58
N VAL A 138 -0.24 8.57 0.83
CA VAL A 138 -0.18 7.96 2.18
C VAL A 138 0.42 8.92 3.20
N LYS A 139 1.41 9.73 2.81
CA LYS A 139 2.01 10.76 3.66
C LYS A 139 1.00 11.78 4.19
N ASN A 140 0.05 12.21 3.35
CA ASN A 140 -0.96 13.24 3.70
C ASN A 140 -1.85 12.80 4.86
N GLU A 141 -2.13 11.51 4.93
CA GLU A 141 -3.05 10.90 5.89
C GLU A 141 -2.33 9.85 6.75
N SER A 142 -1.08 10.10 7.12
CA SER A 142 -0.25 9.11 7.84
C SER A 142 -0.83 8.70 9.20
N GLY A 143 -1.93 9.27 9.67
CA GLY A 143 -2.65 8.92 10.89
C GLY A 143 -3.94 9.71 11.01
#